data_AF-A0A8T2AMC8-F1
#
_entry.id   AF-A0A8T2AMC8-F1
#
_cell.length_a   1.000
_cell.length_b   1.000
_cell.length_c   1.000
_cell.angle_alpha   90.00
_cell.angle_beta   90.00
_cell.angle_gamma   90.00
#
_symmetry.space_group_name_H-M   'P 1'
#
loop_
_entity.id
_entity.type
_entity.pdbx_description
1 polymer ?
#
loop_
_entity_poly.entity_id
_entity_poly.type
_entity_poly.pdbx_seq_one_letter_code
_entity_poly.pdbx_strand_id
1 'polypeptide(L)'
;MGTTLDVSRAELALVVMYLNKAEARDKLCRAIQYGSKFLSGGQPGTAQNVDKSTSLARKVFRLFKFVNDLHGLISPVPKGTPLPLVLLGKSKNALLSTFLFLDQIVWLGRSGIYKNKERAELLGRISLFCWMGSSVCTTLVEVGEIGRLSSSMKKIEKGLKNGNKYQDEEYRAKLKQSNERSLALIKSAMDIVVAAGLLQLAPKKITPRVTGAFGFITSIISCYQLLPTRPKVKTP
;
A
#
# COMPACT_ATOMS: atom_id res chain seq x y z
N MET A 1 -23.32 -22.80 -21.94
CA MET A 1 -23.84 -21.54 -21.38
C MET A 1 -23.85 -21.71 -19.87
N GLY A 2 -23.03 -20.96 -19.13
CA GLY A 2 -23.02 -21.07 -17.66
C GLY A 2 -24.36 -20.57 -17.12
N THR A 3 -24.97 -21.31 -16.20
CA THR A 3 -26.21 -20.85 -15.56
C THR A 3 -25.90 -19.59 -14.74
N THR A 4 -26.90 -18.73 -14.45
CA THR A 4 -26.72 -17.58 -13.54
C THR A 4 -26.08 -18.00 -12.21
N LEU A 5 -26.40 -19.20 -11.74
CA LEU A 5 -25.81 -19.81 -10.55
C LEU A 5 -24.30 -20.05 -10.68
N ASP A 6 -23.81 -20.46 -11.85
CA ASP A 6 -22.39 -20.70 -12.09
C ASP A 6 -21.59 -19.39 -12.09
N VAL A 7 -22.16 -18.32 -12.66
CA VAL A 7 -21.57 -16.98 -12.61
C VAL A 7 -21.49 -16.48 -11.17
N SER A 8 -22.57 -16.59 -10.40
CA SER A 8 -22.58 -16.20 -8.98
C SER A 8 -21.57 -17.02 -8.15
N ARG A 9 -21.46 -18.33 -8.41
CA ARG A 9 -20.48 -19.20 -7.74
C ARG A 9 -19.05 -18.77 -8.05
N ALA A 10 -18.76 -18.40 -9.30
CA ALA A 10 -17.44 -17.93 -9.71
C ALA A 10 -17.07 -16.59 -9.05
N GLU A 11 -17.99 -15.62 -9.04
CA GLU A 11 -17.75 -14.32 -8.37
C GLU A 11 -17.56 -14.51 -6.85
N LEU A 12 -18.35 -15.37 -6.20
CA LEU A 12 -18.17 -15.69 -4.78
C LEU A 12 -16.80 -16.33 -4.51
N ALA A 13 -16.34 -17.23 -5.39
CA ALA A 13 -15.01 -17.83 -5.27
C ALA A 13 -13.89 -16.77 -5.34
N LEU A 14 -14.05 -15.72 -6.16
CA LEU A 14 -13.09 -14.60 -6.19
C LEU A 14 -13.08 -13.81 -4.88
N VAL A 15 -14.25 -13.56 -4.29
CA VAL A 15 -14.37 -12.90 -2.97
C VAL A 15 -13.71 -13.74 -1.89
N VAL A 16 -13.94 -15.06 -1.87
CA VAL A 16 -13.30 -15.99 -0.93
C VAL A 16 -11.78 -15.97 -1.10
N MET A 17 -11.28 -16.06 -2.35
CA MET A 17 -9.85 -16.01 -2.65
C MET A 17 -9.21 -14.69 -2.18
N TYR A 18 -9.90 -13.57 -2.38
CA TYR A 18 -9.46 -12.26 -1.90
C TYR A 18 -9.38 -12.24 -0.38
N LEU A 19 -10.46 -12.61 0.31
CA LEU A 19 -10.58 -12.55 1.77
C LEU A 19 -9.71 -13.58 2.50
N ASN A 20 -9.26 -14.65 1.84
CA ASN A 20 -8.31 -15.61 2.43
C ASN A 20 -6.89 -15.05 2.58
N LYS A 21 -6.55 -13.96 1.90
CA LYS A 21 -5.29 -13.26 2.10
C LYS A 21 -5.36 -12.45 3.39
N ALA A 22 -4.50 -12.75 4.36
CA ALA A 22 -4.38 -11.95 5.59
C ALA A 22 -4.14 -10.46 5.28
N GLU A 23 -3.40 -10.17 4.21
CA GLU A 23 -3.17 -8.80 3.74
C GLU A 23 -4.44 -8.10 3.25
N ALA A 24 -5.34 -8.79 2.56
CA ALA A 24 -6.62 -8.21 2.13
C ALA A 24 -7.46 -7.79 3.33
N ARG A 25 -7.50 -8.63 4.39
CA ARG A 25 -8.17 -8.28 5.65
C ARG A 25 -7.52 -7.09 6.35
N ASP A 26 -6.18 -6.99 6.39
CA ASP A 26 -5.49 -5.78 6.89
C ASP A 26 -5.92 -4.52 6.14
N LYS A 27 -6.03 -4.56 4.80
CA LYS A 27 -6.41 -3.37 4.02
C LYS A 27 -7.87 -2.97 4.23
N LEU A 28 -8.77 -3.93 4.39
CA LEU A 28 -10.16 -3.65 4.79
C LEU A 28 -10.21 -3.00 6.18
N CYS A 29 -9.46 -3.53 7.15
CA CYS A 29 -9.32 -2.89 8.45
C CYS A 29 -8.70 -1.49 8.34
N ARG A 30 -7.74 -1.27 7.44
CA ARG A 30 -7.15 0.06 7.20
C ARG A 30 -8.22 1.03 6.69
N ALA A 31 -9.08 0.59 5.78
CA ALA A 31 -10.19 1.40 5.28
C ALA A 31 -11.18 1.73 6.40
N ILE A 32 -11.60 0.75 7.20
CA ILE A 32 -12.48 0.98 8.36
C ILE A 32 -11.83 1.98 9.33
N GLN A 33 -10.56 1.76 9.70
CA GLN A 33 -9.84 2.64 10.61
C GLN A 33 -9.85 4.10 10.14
N TYR A 34 -9.38 4.37 8.92
CA TYR A 34 -9.25 5.74 8.44
C TYR A 34 -10.60 6.37 8.06
N GLY A 35 -11.57 5.59 7.60
CA GLY A 35 -12.95 6.03 7.43
C GLY A 35 -13.54 6.48 8.77
N SER A 36 -13.38 5.71 9.84
CA SER A 36 -13.83 6.10 11.17
C SER A 36 -13.05 7.30 11.74
N LYS A 37 -11.75 7.44 11.44
CA LYS A 37 -10.97 8.64 11.78
C LYS A 37 -11.51 9.90 11.07
N PHE A 38 -11.89 9.77 9.80
CA PHE A 38 -12.52 10.86 9.06
C PHE A 38 -13.85 11.28 9.69
N LEU A 39 -14.73 10.31 9.97
CA LEU A 39 -16.06 10.54 10.54
C LEU A 39 -15.98 11.16 11.94
N SER A 40 -15.10 10.65 12.81
CA SER A 40 -14.92 11.18 14.16
C SER A 40 -14.27 12.57 14.19
N GLY A 41 -13.46 12.91 13.18
CA GLY A 41 -12.66 14.14 13.21
C GLY A 41 -11.73 14.24 14.42
N GLY A 42 -11.37 13.11 15.03
CA GLY A 42 -10.56 13.06 16.25
C GLY A 42 -11.33 13.25 17.56
N GLN A 43 -12.65 13.47 17.51
CA GLN A 43 -13.47 13.67 18.69
C GLN A 43 -13.82 12.33 19.37
N PRO A 44 -13.90 12.28 20.72
CA PRO A 44 -14.34 11.08 21.43
C PRO A 44 -15.73 10.62 20.98
N GLY A 45 -15.92 9.30 20.88
CA GLY A 45 -17.19 8.69 20.47
C GLY A 45 -17.00 7.37 19.74
N THR A 46 -18.10 6.79 19.26
CA THR A 46 -18.12 5.46 18.62
C THR A 46 -17.15 5.36 17.46
N ALA A 47 -17.15 6.33 16.54
CA ALA A 47 -16.24 6.34 15.39
C ALA A 47 -14.75 6.39 15.82
N GLN A 48 -14.42 7.16 16.86
CA GLN A 48 -13.04 7.22 17.37
C GLN A 48 -12.62 5.92 18.07
N ASN A 49 -13.56 5.21 18.69
CA ASN A 49 -13.33 3.89 19.27
C ASN A 49 -13.08 2.83 18.18
N VAL A 50 -13.82 2.88 17.07
CA VAL A 50 -13.59 2.01 15.91
C VAL A 50 -12.22 2.28 15.28
N ASP A 51 -11.82 3.54 15.11
CA ASP A 51 -10.47 3.90 14.66
C ASP A 51 -9.38 3.30 15.58
N LYS A 52 -9.49 3.50 16.89
CA LYS A 52 -8.49 3.00 17.87
C LYS A 52 -8.41 1.47 17.89
N SER A 53 -9.55 0.78 17.99
CA SER A 53 -9.61 -0.69 18.07
C SER A 53 -9.13 -1.34 16.77
N THR A 54 -9.58 -0.83 15.62
CA THR A 54 -9.18 -1.35 14.32
C THR A 54 -7.69 -1.09 14.06
N SER A 55 -7.16 0.08 14.46
CA SER A 55 -5.73 0.37 14.40
C SER A 55 -4.89 -0.67 15.16
N LEU A 56 -5.36 -1.11 16.33
CA LEU A 56 -4.69 -2.15 17.12
C LEU A 56 -4.77 -3.52 16.43
N ALA A 57 -5.95 -3.92 15.95
CA ALA A 57 -6.15 -5.19 15.23
C ALA A 57 -5.23 -5.32 14.01
N ARG A 58 -5.05 -4.23 13.26
CA ARG A 58 -4.13 -4.19 12.11
C ARG A 58 -2.66 -4.47 12.43
N LYS A 59 -2.23 -4.25 13.67
CA LYS A 59 -0.85 -4.61 14.07
C LYS A 59 -0.71 -6.13 14.14
N VAL A 60 -1.75 -6.83 14.60
CA VAL A 60 -1.81 -8.31 14.63
C VAL A 60 -1.72 -8.89 13.22
N PHE A 61 -2.48 -8.36 12.26
CA PHE A 61 -2.37 -8.80 10.85
C PHE A 61 -0.98 -8.57 10.22
N ARG A 62 -0.15 -7.72 10.82
CA ARG A 62 1.19 -7.38 10.33
C ARG A 62 2.30 -8.03 11.16
N LEU A 63 1.97 -8.94 12.08
CA LEU A 63 2.96 -9.75 12.81
C LEU A 63 3.94 -10.39 11.82
N PHE A 64 5.23 -10.24 12.11
CA PHE A 64 6.34 -10.75 11.28
C PHE A 64 6.37 -10.28 9.80
N LYS A 65 5.52 -9.34 9.39
CA LYS A 65 5.49 -8.85 8.00
C LYS A 65 6.81 -8.17 7.58
N PHE A 66 7.60 -7.68 8.54
CA PHE A 66 8.94 -7.10 8.28
C PHE A 66 9.88 -8.06 7.55
N VAL A 67 9.69 -9.38 7.69
CA VAL A 67 10.49 -10.41 7.01
C VAL A 67 10.37 -10.28 5.48
N ASN A 68 9.21 -9.90 4.95
CA ASN A 68 9.01 -9.73 3.51
C ASN A 68 9.88 -8.59 2.97
N ASP A 69 9.95 -7.49 3.70
CA ASP A 69 10.75 -6.32 3.32
C ASP A 69 12.24 -6.56 3.56
N LEU A 70 12.60 -7.33 4.59
CA LEU A 70 13.99 -7.79 4.80
C LEU A 70 14.45 -8.71 3.65
N HIS A 71 13.60 -9.63 3.20
CA HIS A 71 13.87 -10.45 2.02
C HIS A 71 14.08 -9.57 0.78
N GLY A 72 13.23 -8.57 0.56
CA GLY A 72 13.42 -7.60 -0.53
C GLY A 72 14.71 -6.77 -0.41
N LEU A 73 15.14 -6.47 0.82
CA LEU A 73 16.39 -5.76 1.11
C LEU A 73 17.62 -6.58 0.70
N ILE A 74 17.61 -7.90 0.89
CA ILE A 74 18.75 -8.77 0.52
C ILE A 74 18.63 -9.37 -0.89
N SER A 75 17.46 -9.31 -1.51
CA SER A 75 17.22 -9.88 -2.84
C SER A 75 18.10 -9.23 -3.92
N PRO A 76 18.57 -9.98 -4.92
CA PRO A 76 19.33 -9.40 -6.03
C PRO A 76 18.48 -8.41 -6.82
N VAL A 77 19.14 -7.42 -7.40
CA VAL A 77 18.50 -6.34 -8.15
C VAL A 77 18.47 -6.71 -9.64
N PRO A 78 17.39 -6.40 -10.38
CA PRO A 78 17.35 -6.61 -11.82
C PRO A 78 18.53 -5.94 -12.54
N LYS A 79 19.12 -6.67 -13.50
CA LYS A 79 20.23 -6.14 -14.32
C LYS A 79 19.77 -4.90 -15.09
N GLY A 80 20.59 -3.85 -15.11
CA GLY A 80 20.29 -2.60 -15.83
C GLY A 80 19.38 -1.62 -15.08
N THR A 81 19.12 -1.84 -13.79
CA THR A 81 18.49 -0.83 -12.93
C THR A 81 19.54 0.23 -12.55
N PRO A 82 19.27 1.54 -12.70
CA PRO A 82 20.22 2.59 -12.41
C PRO A 82 20.47 2.65 -10.90
N LEU A 83 21.73 2.87 -10.50
CA LEU A 83 22.15 2.88 -9.09
C LEU A 83 21.24 3.73 -8.18
N PRO A 84 20.79 4.96 -8.56
CA PRO A 84 19.88 5.72 -7.73
C PRO A 84 18.55 5.00 -7.41
N LEU A 85 17.95 4.30 -8.39
CA LEU A 85 16.73 3.53 -8.15
C LEU A 85 16.99 2.30 -7.29
N VAL A 86 18.17 1.70 -7.42
CA VAL A 86 18.60 0.60 -6.54
C VAL A 86 18.67 1.07 -5.10
N LEU A 87 19.39 2.17 -4.85
CA LEU A 87 19.56 2.73 -3.52
C LEU A 87 18.21 3.13 -2.92
N LEU A 88 17.34 3.81 -3.68
CA LEU A 88 16.00 4.16 -3.21
C LEU A 88 15.15 2.93 -2.91
N GLY A 89 15.21 1.89 -3.74
CA GLY A 89 14.49 0.62 -3.52
C GLY A 89 14.95 -0.12 -2.27
N LYS A 90 16.27 -0.15 -2.01
CA LYS A 90 16.84 -0.75 -0.80
C LYS A 90 16.52 0.08 0.45
N SER A 91 16.66 1.41 0.39
CA SER A 91 16.27 2.31 1.47
C SER A 91 14.79 2.18 1.82
N LYS A 92 13.90 2.09 0.81
CA LYS A 92 12.47 1.81 1.01
C LYS A 92 12.28 0.54 1.86
N ASN A 93 12.90 -0.57 1.46
CA ASN A 93 12.73 -1.86 2.13
C ASN A 93 13.31 -1.84 3.56
N ALA A 94 14.47 -1.20 3.78
CA ALA A 94 15.06 -1.05 5.10
C ALA A 94 14.15 -0.26 6.06
N LEU A 95 13.60 0.86 5.57
CA LEU A 95 12.69 1.71 6.34
C LEU A 95 11.36 1.01 6.62
N LEU A 96 10.78 0.31 5.64
CA LEU A 96 9.51 -0.39 5.81
C LEU A 96 9.63 -1.58 6.76
N SER A 97 10.72 -2.35 6.64
CA SER A 97 11.06 -3.43 7.58
C SER A 97 11.21 -2.90 9.00
N THR A 98 11.96 -1.81 9.18
CA THR A 98 12.13 -1.16 10.49
C THR A 98 10.79 -0.70 11.07
N PHE A 99 9.93 -0.07 10.27
CA PHE A 99 8.58 0.29 10.69
C PHE A 99 7.79 -0.93 11.19
N LEU A 100 7.70 -1.98 10.37
CA LEU A 100 6.91 -3.18 10.69
C LEU A 100 7.46 -3.95 11.90
N PHE A 101 8.79 -3.92 12.11
CA PHE A 101 9.42 -4.49 13.29
C PHE A 101 9.07 -3.70 14.55
N LEU A 102 9.27 -2.37 14.53
CA LEU A 102 8.94 -1.51 15.66
C LEU A 102 7.43 -1.52 15.97
N ASP A 103 6.58 -1.70 14.95
CA ASP A 103 5.13 -1.81 15.11
C ASP A 103 4.72 -2.96 16.05
N GLN A 104 5.53 -4.01 16.15
CA GLN A 104 5.31 -5.13 17.09
C GLN A 104 5.54 -4.69 18.53
N ILE A 105 6.59 -3.90 18.78
CA ILE A 105 6.87 -3.35 20.12
C ILE A 105 5.77 -2.36 20.52
N VAL A 106 5.29 -1.55 19.57
CA VAL A 106 4.17 -0.63 19.79
C VAL A 106 2.88 -1.40 20.11
N TRP A 107 2.65 -2.54 19.44
CA TRP A 107 1.52 -3.42 19.76
C TRP A 107 1.64 -3.98 21.19
N LEU A 108 2.82 -4.49 21.56
CA LEU A 108 3.08 -4.97 22.93
C LEU A 108 2.84 -3.87 23.97
N GLY A 109 3.28 -2.64 23.72
CA GLY A 109 3.03 -1.48 24.59
C GLY A 109 1.55 -1.16 24.74
N ARG A 110 0.79 -1.17 23.63
CA ARG A 110 -0.66 -0.90 23.64
C ARG A 110 -1.49 -2.02 24.27
N SER A 111 -0.99 -3.25 24.27
CA SER A 111 -1.64 -4.39 24.94
C SER A 111 -1.38 -4.46 26.45
N GLY A 112 -0.44 -3.66 26.97
CA GLY A 112 -0.03 -3.71 28.38
C GLY A 112 1.03 -4.77 28.69
N ILE A 113 1.44 -5.60 27.72
CA ILE A 113 2.51 -6.59 27.88
C ILE A 113 3.85 -5.90 28.12
N TYR A 114 4.16 -4.86 27.33
CA TYR A 114 5.38 -4.07 27.51
C TYR A 114 5.09 -2.84 28.39
N LYS A 115 5.71 -2.81 29.59
CA LYS A 115 5.34 -1.86 30.66
C LYS A 115 5.93 -0.45 30.51
N ASN A 116 7.03 -0.28 29.77
CA ASN A 116 7.65 1.03 29.59
C ASN A 116 6.91 1.84 28.50
N LYS A 117 5.92 2.63 28.93
CA LYS A 117 5.06 3.42 28.04
C LYS A 117 5.84 4.47 27.23
N GLU A 118 6.74 5.20 27.88
CA GLU A 118 7.52 6.26 27.25
C GLU A 118 8.37 5.72 26.10
N ARG A 119 9.07 4.60 26.33
CA ARG A 119 9.85 3.93 25.28
C ARG A 119 8.96 3.39 24.17
N ALA A 120 7.77 2.86 24.48
CA ALA A 120 6.83 2.39 23.47
C ALA A 120 6.31 3.55 22.59
N GLU A 121 6.04 4.71 23.17
CA GLU A 121 5.62 5.92 22.45
C GLU A 121 6.75 6.47 21.57
N LEU A 122 7.98 6.53 22.08
CA LEU A 122 9.17 6.92 21.32
C LEU A 122 9.38 6.00 20.11
N LEU A 123 9.37 4.68 20.33
CA LEU A 123 9.48 3.69 19.24
C LEU A 123 8.31 3.81 18.26
N GLY A 124 7.11 4.13 18.74
CA GLY A 124 5.97 4.44 17.90
C GLY A 124 6.22 5.63 16.98
N ARG A 125 6.79 6.72 17.49
CA ARG A 125 7.13 7.89 16.69
C ARG A 125 8.24 7.59 15.66
N ILE A 126 9.30 6.88 16.07
CA ILE A 126 10.38 6.43 15.18
C ILE A 126 9.80 5.56 14.05
N SER A 127 8.93 4.60 14.40
CA SER A 127 8.29 3.72 13.41
C SER A 127 7.51 4.51 12.36
N LEU A 128 6.78 5.56 12.77
CA LEU A 128 6.04 6.41 11.84
C LEU A 128 6.95 7.24 10.93
N PHE A 129 8.09 7.73 11.43
CA PHE A 129 9.10 8.36 10.58
C PHE A 129 9.69 7.38 9.57
N CYS A 130 9.98 6.14 9.96
CA CYS A 130 10.42 5.09 9.02
C CYS A 130 9.36 4.82 7.95
N TRP A 131 8.09 4.72 8.33
CA TRP A 131 6.99 4.53 7.37
C TRP A 131 6.86 5.71 6.40
N MET A 132 6.97 6.95 6.91
CA MET A 132 6.96 8.15 6.07
C MET A 132 8.14 8.17 5.10
N GLY A 133 9.36 7.93 5.57
CA GLY A 133 10.56 7.86 4.76
C GLY A 133 10.48 6.77 3.68
N SER A 134 9.99 5.58 4.03
CA SER A 134 9.70 4.53 3.06
C SER A 134 8.71 4.99 1.99
N SER A 135 7.70 5.76 2.37
CA SER A 135 6.69 6.27 1.42
C SER A 135 7.29 7.30 0.46
N VAL A 136 8.19 8.17 0.95
CA VAL A 136 8.99 9.07 0.10
C VAL A 136 9.87 8.29 -0.87
N CYS A 137 10.63 7.30 -0.39
CA CYS A 137 11.44 6.45 -1.28
C CYS A 137 10.58 5.72 -2.33
N THR A 138 9.40 5.22 -1.93
CA THR A 138 8.45 4.59 -2.86
C THR A 138 8.01 5.55 -3.95
N THR A 139 7.60 6.77 -3.59
CA THR A 139 7.21 7.80 -4.55
C THR A 139 8.31 8.06 -5.58
N LEU A 140 9.56 8.21 -5.14
CA LEU A 140 10.70 8.45 -6.04
C LEU A 140 11.00 7.23 -6.93
N VAL A 141 10.90 6.01 -6.40
CA VAL A 141 11.05 4.78 -7.20
C VAL A 141 9.98 4.69 -8.28
N GLU A 142 8.71 4.92 -7.94
CA GLU A 142 7.62 4.82 -8.91
C GLU A 142 7.73 5.89 -10.00
N VAL A 143 8.13 7.12 -9.67
CA VAL A 143 8.41 8.17 -10.68
C VAL A 143 9.50 7.71 -11.66
N GLY A 144 10.62 7.19 -11.16
CA GLY A 144 11.73 6.74 -12.01
C GLY A 144 11.37 5.53 -12.86
N GLU A 145 10.61 4.58 -12.32
CA GLU A 145 10.15 3.40 -13.04
C GLU A 145 9.10 3.75 -14.11
N ILE A 146 8.16 4.66 -13.83
CA ILE A 146 7.22 5.18 -14.83
C ILE A 146 7.98 5.89 -15.97
N GLY A 147 9.01 6.67 -15.65
CA GLY A 147 9.86 7.31 -16.67
C GLY A 147 10.59 6.30 -17.57
N ARG A 148 11.12 5.21 -16.98
CA ARG A 148 11.75 4.10 -17.71
C ARG A 148 10.75 3.37 -18.61
N LEU A 149 9.56 3.05 -18.09
CA LEU A 149 8.49 2.41 -18.86
C LEU A 149 8.03 3.29 -20.01
N SER A 150 7.81 4.57 -19.77
CA SER A 150 7.41 5.56 -20.78
C SER A 150 8.43 5.63 -21.92
N SER A 151 9.72 5.64 -21.58
CA SER A 151 10.81 5.63 -22.57
C SER A 151 10.83 4.34 -23.40
N SER A 152 10.56 3.20 -22.77
CA SER A 152 10.46 1.91 -23.47
C SER A 152 9.24 1.83 -24.39
N MET A 153 8.07 2.28 -23.93
CA MET A 153 6.84 2.33 -24.73
C MET A 153 6.98 3.24 -25.95
N LYS A 154 7.65 4.39 -25.81
CA LYS A 154 7.96 5.29 -26.94
C LYS A 154 8.84 4.61 -28.00
N LYS A 155 9.74 3.68 -27.62
CA LYS A 155 10.55 2.92 -28.59
C LYS A 155 9.70 1.94 -29.39
N ILE A 156 8.77 1.24 -28.72
CA ILE A 156 7.82 0.34 -29.38
C ILE A 156 6.94 1.13 -30.36
N GLU A 157 6.39 2.26 -29.91
CA GLU A 157 5.56 3.14 -30.74
C GLU A 157 6.27 3.61 -32.02
N LYS A 158 7.55 3.99 -31.91
CA LYS A 158 8.37 4.33 -33.09
C LYS A 158 8.62 3.14 -34.03
N GLY A 159 8.73 1.93 -33.49
CA GLY A 159 8.93 0.70 -34.26
C GLY A 159 7.70 0.29 -35.08
N LEU A 160 6.49 0.68 -34.64
CA LEU A 160 5.22 0.26 -35.23
C LEU A 160 4.83 0.98 -36.54
N LYS A 161 5.62 1.95 -37.04
CA LYS A 161 5.43 2.64 -38.35
C LYS A 161 3.95 2.92 -38.73
N ASN A 162 3.20 3.58 -37.84
CA ASN A 162 1.75 3.92 -37.98
C ASN A 162 0.73 2.80 -37.74
N GLY A 163 1.14 1.62 -37.25
CA GLY A 163 0.23 0.60 -36.72
C GLY A 163 -0.47 1.06 -35.43
N ASN A 164 -1.67 0.52 -35.16
CA ASN A 164 -2.38 0.82 -33.92
C ASN A 164 -1.63 0.22 -32.71
N LYS A 165 -0.93 1.06 -31.94
CA LYS A 165 -0.16 0.66 -30.75
C LYS A 165 -0.97 -0.11 -29.69
N TYR A 166 -2.29 0.07 -29.65
CA TYR A 166 -3.14 -0.66 -28.71
C TYR A 166 -3.42 -2.11 -29.13
N GLN A 167 -3.05 -2.50 -30.36
CA GLN A 167 -3.09 -3.91 -30.79
C GLN A 167 -1.80 -4.65 -30.43
N ASP A 168 -0.70 -3.93 -30.20
CA ASP A 168 0.57 -4.52 -29.79
C ASP A 168 0.51 -5.06 -28.35
N GLU A 169 0.85 -6.34 -28.17
CA GLU A 169 0.75 -7.01 -26.87
C GLU A 169 1.77 -6.47 -25.87
N GLU A 170 2.99 -6.17 -26.32
CA GLU A 170 4.06 -5.65 -25.47
C GLU A 170 3.73 -4.24 -24.96
N TYR A 171 3.21 -3.38 -25.84
CA TYR A 171 2.73 -2.04 -25.49
C TYR A 171 1.60 -2.10 -24.48
N ARG A 172 0.59 -2.97 -24.67
CA ARG A 172 -0.52 -3.14 -23.71
C ARG A 172 -0.02 -3.64 -22.35
N ALA A 173 0.91 -4.59 -22.33
CA ALA A 173 1.49 -5.10 -21.09
C ALA A 173 2.22 -3.98 -20.32
N LYS A 174 3.04 -3.17 -21.01
CA LYS A 174 3.74 -2.02 -20.42
C LYS A 174 2.80 -0.91 -20.00
N LEU A 175 1.74 -0.65 -20.76
CA LEU A 175 0.70 0.31 -20.38
C LEU A 175 0.00 -0.12 -19.09
N LYS A 176 -0.37 -1.41 -18.97
CA LYS A 176 -0.95 -1.96 -17.75
C LYS A 176 0.01 -1.80 -16.56
N GLN A 177 1.28 -2.14 -16.75
CA GLN A 177 2.31 -1.97 -15.72
C GLN A 177 2.49 -0.50 -15.31
N SER A 178 2.46 0.43 -16.27
CA SER A 178 2.52 1.87 -16.01
C SER A 178 1.33 2.36 -15.18
N ASN A 179 0.12 1.89 -15.50
CA ASN A 179 -1.09 2.22 -14.74
C ASN A 179 -1.02 1.69 -13.29
N GLU A 180 -0.55 0.45 -13.10
CA GLU A 180 -0.35 -0.15 -11.77
C GLU A 180 0.65 0.65 -10.93
N ARG A 181 1.77 1.07 -11.53
CA ARG A 181 2.77 1.93 -10.88
C ARG A 181 2.24 3.32 -10.58
N SER A 182 1.40 3.88 -11.45
CA SER A 182 0.79 5.19 -11.24
C SER A 182 -0.14 5.19 -10.02
N LEU A 183 -0.90 4.11 -9.82
CA LEU A 183 -1.68 3.92 -8.60
C LEU A 183 -0.78 3.80 -7.35
N ALA A 184 0.34 3.07 -7.45
CA ALA A 184 1.31 2.97 -6.37
C ALA A 184 1.93 4.34 -6.01
N LEU A 185 2.23 5.17 -7.01
CA LEU A 185 2.72 6.54 -6.85
C LEU A 185 1.71 7.44 -6.13
N ILE A 186 0.46 7.48 -6.61
CA ILE A 186 -0.61 8.27 -5.98
C ILE A 186 -0.77 7.83 -4.52
N LYS A 187 -0.81 6.51 -4.30
CA LYS A 187 -0.95 5.94 -2.97
C LYS A 187 0.20 6.34 -2.05
N SER A 188 1.46 6.20 -2.48
CA SER A 188 2.62 6.51 -1.64
C SER A 188 2.74 8.00 -1.36
N ALA A 189 2.40 8.86 -2.33
CA ALA A 189 2.35 10.31 -2.13
C ALA A 189 1.30 10.71 -1.07
N MET A 190 0.11 10.12 -1.14
CA MET A 190 -0.94 10.33 -0.14
C MET A 190 -0.57 9.75 1.24
N ASP A 191 0.09 8.58 1.29
CA ASP A 191 0.55 7.96 2.53
C ASP A 191 1.58 8.84 3.28
N ILE A 192 2.36 9.69 2.59
CA ILE A 192 3.23 10.69 3.24
C ILE A 192 2.39 11.68 4.06
N VAL A 193 1.28 12.17 3.52
CA VAL A 193 0.36 13.08 4.24
C VAL A 193 -0.27 12.38 5.44
N VAL A 194 -0.66 11.11 5.27
CA VAL A 194 -1.20 10.31 6.37
C VAL A 194 -0.18 10.14 7.49
N ALA A 195 1.08 9.82 7.16
CA ALA A 195 2.15 9.67 8.13
C ALA A 195 2.46 11.00 8.84
N ALA A 196 2.52 12.12 8.10
CA ALA A 196 2.69 13.45 8.67
C ALA A 196 1.55 13.85 9.63
N GLY A 197 0.32 13.47 9.32
CA GLY A 197 -0.84 13.65 10.20
C GLY A 197 -0.77 12.82 11.47
N LEU A 198 -0.36 11.55 11.38
CA LEU A 198 -0.15 10.69 12.55
C LEU A 198 1.02 11.13 13.43
N LEU A 199 2.06 11.72 12.82
CA LEU A 199 3.20 12.34 13.51
C LEU A 199 2.89 13.74 14.07
N GLN A 200 1.73 14.30 13.73
CA GLN A 200 1.32 15.66 14.09
C GLN A 200 2.34 16.73 13.65
N LEU A 201 2.93 16.59 12.45
CA LEU A 201 3.93 17.55 11.96
C LEU A 201 3.34 18.91 11.59
N ALA A 202 2.06 18.96 11.21
CA ALA A 202 1.37 20.19 10.83
C ALA A 202 -0.11 20.14 11.27
N PRO A 203 -0.42 20.08 12.58
CA PRO A 203 -1.74 19.74 13.10
C PRO A 203 -2.84 20.75 12.71
N LYS A 204 -2.47 22.01 12.44
CA LYS A 204 -3.40 23.04 11.95
C LYS A 204 -3.84 22.82 10.49
N LYS A 205 -3.02 22.15 9.67
CA LYS A 205 -3.27 21.91 8.24
C LYS A 205 -3.70 20.47 7.97
N ILE A 206 -3.02 19.51 8.60
CA ILE A 206 -3.29 18.08 8.47
C ILE A 206 -4.09 17.64 9.70
N THR A 207 -5.38 17.92 9.66
CA THR A 207 -6.31 17.55 10.75
C THR A 207 -6.58 16.04 10.77
N PRO A 208 -7.22 15.51 11.82
CA PRO A 208 -7.67 14.11 11.83
C PRO A 208 -8.57 13.76 10.64
N ARG A 209 -9.41 14.71 10.16
CA ARG A 209 -10.23 14.52 8.96
C ARG A 209 -9.37 14.38 7.71
N VAL A 210 -8.38 15.26 7.50
CA VAL A 210 -7.47 15.15 6.36
C VAL A 210 -6.73 13.82 6.39
N THR A 211 -6.18 13.44 7.55
CA THR A 211 -5.50 12.16 7.75
C THR A 211 -6.42 10.97 7.45
N GLY A 212 -7.67 11.03 7.93
CA GLY A 212 -8.71 10.03 7.70
C GLY A 212 -9.09 9.91 6.23
N ALA A 213 -9.31 11.02 5.53
CA ALA A 213 -9.69 11.03 4.11
C ALA A 213 -8.59 10.42 3.22
N PHE A 214 -7.35 10.89 3.35
CA PHE A 214 -6.22 10.35 2.59
C PHE A 214 -5.95 8.89 2.95
N GLY A 215 -6.02 8.54 4.24
CA GLY A 215 -5.88 7.16 4.70
C GLY A 215 -6.97 6.24 4.16
N PHE A 216 -8.20 6.72 4.03
CA PHE A 216 -9.32 5.96 3.47
C PHE A 216 -9.13 5.72 1.97
N ILE A 217 -8.82 6.76 1.20
CA ILE A 217 -8.58 6.67 -0.25
C ILE A 217 -7.44 5.69 -0.55
N THR A 218 -6.29 5.84 0.12
CA THR A 218 -5.14 4.92 -0.04
C THR A 218 -5.46 3.49 0.36
N SER A 219 -6.39 3.28 1.29
CA SER A 219 -6.87 1.95 1.68
C SER A 219 -7.74 1.32 0.59
N ILE A 220 -8.65 2.08 -0.02
CA ILE A 220 -9.44 1.61 -1.16
C ILE A 220 -8.54 1.23 -2.33
N ILE A 221 -7.55 2.06 -2.66
CA ILE A 221 -6.55 1.75 -3.69
C ILE A 221 -5.84 0.44 -3.35
N SER A 222 -5.44 0.25 -2.08
CA SER A 222 -4.77 -0.98 -1.64
C SER A 222 -5.68 -2.22 -1.76
N CYS A 223 -6.97 -2.09 -1.44
CA CYS A 223 -7.94 -3.16 -1.62
C CYS A 223 -8.09 -3.52 -3.10
N TYR A 224 -8.21 -2.52 -3.97
CA TYR A 224 -8.30 -2.71 -5.42
C TYR A 224 -7.06 -3.44 -5.98
N GLN A 225 -5.86 -3.03 -5.57
CA GLN A 225 -4.60 -3.65 -6.01
C GLN A 225 -4.45 -5.13 -5.59
N LEU A 226 -5.21 -5.59 -4.59
CA LEU A 226 -5.16 -6.96 -4.09
C LEU A 226 -6.23 -7.88 -4.69
N LEU A 227 -7.18 -7.32 -5.46
CA LEU A 227 -8.24 -8.09 -6.12
C LEU A 227 -7.62 -9.16 -7.03
N PRO A 228 -8.16 -10.40 -7.02
CA PRO A 228 -7.69 -11.45 -7.91
C PRO A 228 -7.95 -11.05 -9.37
N THR A 229 -7.05 -11.45 -10.27
CA THR A 229 -7.31 -11.30 -11.70
C THR A 229 -8.46 -12.20 -12.07
N ARG A 230 -9.50 -11.65 -12.71
CA ARG A 230 -10.61 -12.46 -13.22
C ARG A 230 -10.08 -13.48 -14.22
N PRO A 231 -10.44 -14.77 -14.12
CA PRO A 231 -10.13 -15.74 -15.14
C PRO A 231 -10.64 -15.23 -16.49
N LYS A 232 -9.84 -15.33 -17.55
CA LYS A 232 -10.35 -15.10 -18.90
C LYS A 232 -11.42 -16.16 -19.15
N VAL A 233 -12.69 -15.75 -19.18
CA VAL A 233 -13.76 -16.64 -19.62
C VAL A 233 -13.43 -17.00 -21.06
N LYS A 234 -13.18 -18.28 -21.32
CA LYS A 234 -13.07 -18.77 -22.70
C LYS A 234 -14.45 -18.57 -23.32
N THR A 235 -14.58 -17.61 -24.22
CA THR A 235 -15.76 -17.49 -25.08
C THR A 235 -15.84 -18.76 -25.93
N PRO A 236 -17.02 -19.38 -26.08
CA PRO A 236 -17.20 -20.50 -27.00
C PRO A 236 -16.83 -20.14 -28.43
#